data_AF-A0A800F6R8-F1
#
_entry.id   AF-A0A800F6R8-F1
#
_cell.length_a   1.000
_cell.length_b   1.000
_cell.length_c   1.000
_cell.angle_alpha   90.00
_cell.angle_beta   90.00
_cell.angle_gamma   90.00
#
_symmetry.space_group_name_H-M   'P 1'
#
loop_
_entity.id
_entity.type
_entity.pdbx_description
1 polymer ?
#
loop_
_entity_poly.entity_id
_entity_poly.type
_entity_poly.pdbx_seq_one_letter_code
_entity_poly.pdbx_strand_id
1 'polypeptide(L)' 'MVAQKDLTDDEIDRVFHALAAATRRDILRRTIESEHSVSALAQDYDMSFAAVQKHVAVLEEAGLIIKR' A
#
# COMPACT_ATOMS: atom_id res chain seq x y z
N MET A 1 13.73 2.38 26.41
CA MET A 1 14.23 1.13 25.79
C MET A 1 13.63 1.06 24.40
N VAL A 2 14.45 0.98 23.35
CA VAL A 2 14.01 0.81 21.95
C VAL A 2 14.41 -0.60 21.54
N ALA A 3 13.46 -1.41 21.08
CA ALA A 3 13.72 -2.73 20.53
C ALA A 3 13.67 -2.65 19.00
N GLN A 4 14.66 -3.22 18.32
CA GLN A 4 14.68 -3.31 16.87
C GLN A 4 13.96 -4.59 16.43
N LYS A 5 13.11 -4.47 15.41
CA LYS A 5 12.70 -5.60 14.58
C LYS A 5 13.66 -5.64 13.41
N ASP A 6 14.31 -6.78 13.17
CA ASP A 6 15.23 -6.93 12.05
C ASP A 6 14.44 -6.95 10.75
N LEU A 7 14.56 -5.86 9.98
CA LEU A 7 14.19 -5.79 8.57
C LEU A 7 15.48 -5.79 7.76
N THR A 8 15.50 -6.47 6.63
CA THR A 8 16.62 -6.33 5.68
C THR A 8 16.56 -4.97 5.00
N ASP A 9 17.70 -4.49 4.49
CA ASP A 9 17.74 -3.24 3.70
C ASP A 9 16.74 -3.29 2.53
N ASP A 10 16.59 -4.45 1.88
CA ASP A 10 15.62 -4.65 0.81
C ASP A 10 14.16 -4.51 1.29
N GLU A 11 13.83 -4.97 2.50
CA GLU A 11 12.49 -4.78 3.09
C GLU A 11 12.22 -3.32 3.40
N ILE A 12 13.22 -2.63 3.95
CA ILE A 12 13.15 -1.19 4.24
C ILE A 12 12.95 -0.40 2.94
N ASP A 13 13.72 -0.71 1.90
CA ASP A 13 13.63 -0.08 0.59
C ASP A 13 12.26 -0.30 -0.05
N ARG A 14 11.69 -1.50 0.04
CA ARG A 14 10.32 -1.78 -0.43
C ARG A 14 9.29 -0.92 0.29
N VAL A 15 9.39 -0.78 1.61
CA VAL A 15 8.47 0.06 2.39
C VAL A 15 8.58 1.52 1.98
N PHE A 16 9.79 2.07 1.89
CA PHE A 16 9.96 3.47 1.48
C PHE A 16 9.54 3.71 0.03
N HIS A 17 9.87 2.79 -0.87
CA HIS A 17 9.40 2.83 -2.25
C HIS A 17 7.87 2.85 -2.29
N ALA A 18 7.20 1.95 -1.57
CA ALA A 18 5.75 1.89 -1.50
C ALA A 18 5.13 3.15 -0.87
N LEU A 19 5.75 3.79 0.11
CA LEU A 19 5.21 4.99 0.75
C LEU A 19 5.54 6.29 0.01
N ALA A 20 6.43 6.28 -0.99
CA ALA A 20 6.83 7.49 -1.72
C ALA A 20 5.68 8.15 -2.52
N ALA A 21 4.68 7.38 -2.99
CA ALA A 21 3.56 7.92 -3.77
C ALA A 21 2.39 8.37 -2.89
N ALA A 22 1.88 9.58 -3.13
CA ALA A 22 0.72 10.11 -2.40
C ALA A 22 -0.53 9.21 -2.51
N THR A 23 -0.83 8.70 -3.71
CA THR A 23 -1.96 7.77 -3.94
C THR A 23 -1.84 6.49 -3.11
N ARG A 24 -0.64 5.92 -2.97
CA ARG A 24 -0.43 4.72 -2.15
C ARG A 24 -0.63 4.98 -0.67
N ARG A 25 -0.18 6.14 -0.17
CA ARG A 25 -0.47 6.57 1.21
C ARG A 25 -1.96 6.79 1.44
N ASP A 26 -2.68 7.27 0.43
CA ASP A 26 -4.13 7.44 0.51
C ASP A 26 -4.89 6.10 0.54
N ILE A 27 -4.54 5.17 -0.37
CA ILE A 27 -5.07 3.81 -0.37
C ILE A 27 -4.82 3.15 0.99
N LEU A 28 -3.59 3.22 1.51
CA LEU A 28 -3.24 2.63 2.80
C LEU A 28 -4.10 3.20 3.94
N ARG A 29 -4.31 4.54 3.97
CA ARG A 29 -5.18 5.19 4.96
C ARG A 29 -6.60 4.66 4.90
N ARG A 30 -7.20 4.57 3.71
CA ARG A 30 -8.57 4.05 3.53
C ARG A 30 -8.68 2.60 4.02
N THR A 31 -7.68 1.77 3.75
CA THR A 31 -7.67 0.35 4.18
C THR A 31 -7.46 0.14 5.68
N ILE A 32 -6.92 1.15 6.39
CA ILE A 32 -6.80 1.11 7.86
C ILE A 32 -8.17 1.35 8.52
N GLU A 33 -9.01 2.19 7.91
CA GLU A 33 -10.33 2.53 8.43
C GLU A 33 -11.34 1.39 8.23
N SER A 34 -11.27 0.68 7.10
CA SER A 34 -12.10 -0.50 6.82
C SER A 34 -11.55 -1.36 5.68
N GLU A 35 -12.01 -2.61 5.59
CA GLU A 35 -11.73 -3.47 4.43
C GLU A 35 -12.37 -2.88 3.16
N HIS A 36 -11.60 -2.81 2.09
CA HIS A 36 -12.06 -2.32 0.79
C HIS A 36 -11.76 -3.33 -0.31
N SER A 37 -12.70 -3.51 -1.24
CA SER A 37 -12.38 -4.14 -2.51
C SER A 37 -11.56 -3.18 -3.38
N VAL A 38 -10.72 -3.73 -4.27
CA VAL A 38 -9.97 -2.91 -5.22
C VAL A 38 -10.90 -2.14 -6.17
N SER A 39 -12.08 -2.70 -6.48
CA SER A 39 -13.09 -2.02 -7.29
C SER A 39 -13.73 -0.83 -6.57
N ALA A 40 -13.92 -0.91 -5.25
CA ALA A 40 -14.41 0.20 -4.44
C ALA A 40 -13.37 1.33 -4.38
N LEU A 41 -12.11 1.00 -4.06
CA LEU A 41 -11.01 1.98 -4.08
C LEU A 41 -10.89 2.68 -5.43
N ALA A 42 -11.06 1.96 -6.53
CA ALA A 42 -10.91 2.54 -7.86
C ALA A 42 -11.97 3.61 -8.20
N GLN A 43 -13.10 3.66 -7.49
CA GLN A 43 -14.09 4.72 -7.68
C GLN A 43 -13.62 6.07 -7.12
N ASP A 44 -12.62 6.06 -6.23
CA ASP A 44 -12.14 7.26 -5.53
C ASP A 44 -11.01 8.00 -6.26
N TYR A 45 -10.54 7.47 -7.41
CA TYR A 45 -9.36 7.99 -8.10
C TYR A 45 -9.65 8.29 -9.57
N ASP A 46 -9.18 9.45 -10.05
CA ASP A 46 -9.20 9.83 -11.47
C ASP A 46 -8.08 9.13 -12.25
N MET A 47 -8.16 7.79 -12.32
CA MET A 47 -7.25 6.95 -13.07
C MET A 47 -7.91 5.61 -13.42
N SER A 48 -7.26 4.83 -14.27
CA SER A 48 -7.79 3.51 -14.62
C SER A 48 -7.75 2.54 -13.45
N PHE A 49 -8.67 1.57 -13.47
CA PHE A 49 -8.66 0.44 -12.54
C PHE A 49 -7.29 -0.28 -12.50
N ALA A 50 -6.65 -0.43 -13.66
CA ALA A 50 -5.31 -1.04 -13.75
C ALA A 50 -4.24 -0.22 -13.02
N ALA A 51 -4.33 1.11 -13.03
CA ALA A 51 -3.42 1.97 -12.27
C ALA A 51 -3.60 1.79 -10.76
N VAL A 52 -4.85 1.70 -10.30
CA VAL A 52 -5.17 1.42 -8.88
C VAL A 52 -4.67 0.03 -8.49
N GLN A 53 -4.88 -1.00 -9.32
CA GLN A 53 -4.32 -2.33 -9.09
C GLN A 53 -2.80 -2.32 -8.94
N LYS A 54 -2.10 -1.55 -9.77
CA LYS A 54 -0.64 -1.40 -9.66
C LYS A 54 -0.23 -0.78 -8.33
N HIS A 55 -0.97 0.22 -7.84
CA HIS A 55 -0.70 0.80 -6.52
C HIS A 55 -0.93 -0.20 -5.39
N VAL A 56 -2.02 -0.96 -5.45
CA VAL A 56 -2.33 -2.04 -4.49
C VAL A 56 -1.25 -3.11 -4.52
N ALA A 57 -0.80 -3.56 -5.70
CA ALA A 57 0.25 -4.57 -5.83
C ALA A 57 1.58 -4.13 -5.19
N VAL A 58 1.98 -2.88 -5.37
CA VAL A 58 3.21 -2.34 -4.74
C VAL A 58 3.08 -2.28 -3.21
N LEU A 59 1.89 -1.94 -2.69
CA LEU A 59 1.65 -1.95 -1.24
C LEU A 59 1.67 -3.38 -0.67
N GLU A 60 1.14 -4.35 -1.41
CA GLU A 60 1.14 -5.77 -1.05
C GLU A 60 2.55 -6.36 -1.06
N GLU A 61 3.36 -6.04 -2.07
CA GLU A 61 4.76 -6.45 -2.17
C GLU A 61 5.61 -5.90 -1.00
N ALA A 62 5.28 -4.71 -0.50
CA ALA A 62 5.90 -4.12 0.68
C ALA A 62 5.32 -4.65 2.01
N GLY A 63 4.35 -5.58 1.96
CA GLY A 63 3.69 -6.14 3.15
C GLY A 63 2.83 -5.13 3.93
N LEU A 64 2.46 -4.02 3.30
CA LEU A 64 1.68 -2.95 3.94
C LEU A 64 0.17 -3.20 3.86
N ILE A 65 -0.27 -4.03 2.91
CA ILE A 65 -1.65 -4.52 2.80
C ILE A 65 -1.65 -6.01 2.49
N ILE A 66 -2.77 -6.67 2.79
CA ILE A 66 -3.04 -8.06 2.43
C ILE A 66 -4.33 -8.14 1.61
N LYS A 67 -4.36 -8.97 0.58
CA LYS A 67 -5.60 -9.35 -0.11
C LYS A 67 -6.22 -10.56 0.57
N ARG A 68 -7.54 -10.56 0.69
CA ARG A 68 -8.35 -11.69 1.15
C ARG A 68 -9.29 -12.15 0.06
#